data_AF-A0A943L3K4-F1
#
_entry.id   AF-A0A943L3K4-F1
#
_cell.length_a   1.000
_cell.length_b   1.000
_cell.length_c   1.000
_cell.angle_alpha   90.00
_cell.angle_beta   90.00
_cell.angle_gamma   90.00
#
_symmetry.space_group_name_H-M   'P 1'
#
loop_
_entity.id
_entity.type
_entity.pdbx_description
1 polymer ?
#
loop_
_entity_poly.entity_id
_entity_poly.type
_entity_poly.pdbx_seq_one_letter_code
_entity_poly.pdbx_strand_id
1 'polypeptide(L)' 'MDHDVKSINLTCNESNVASRKIIERLGSKLIEIIDAPKDYFGWYKGMEKQCIYELIV' A
#
# COMPACT_ATOMS: atom_id res chain seq x y z
N MET A 1 19.20 -13.97 -9.55
CA MET A 1 19.63 -12.57 -9.74
C MET A 1 18.90 -11.82 -8.64
N ASP A 2 19.56 -11.65 -7.50
CA ASP A 2 18.97 -10.92 -6.38
C ASP A 2 18.99 -9.44 -6.75
N HIS A 3 17.82 -8.81 -6.73
CA HIS A 3 17.72 -7.38 -6.83
C HIS A 3 18.18 -6.81 -5.47
N ASP A 4 19.06 -5.81 -5.47
CA ASP A 4 19.52 -5.07 -4.27
C ASP A 4 18.42 -4.14 -3.73
N VAL A 5 17.22 -4.72 -3.54
CA VAL A 5 16.02 -4.01 -3.08
C VAL A 5 16.09 -3.91 -1.57
N LYS A 6 16.17 -2.68 -1.07
CA LYS A 6 16.19 -2.39 0.37
C LYS A 6 14.80 -2.38 0.99
N SER A 7 13.80 -1.95 0.22
CA SER A 7 12.41 -1.93 0.67
C SER A 7 11.42 -2.01 -0.49
N ILE A 8 10.22 -2.46 -0.16
CA ILE A 8 9.09 -2.60 -1.08
C ILE A 8 7.91 -1.79 -0.51
N ASN A 9 7.33 -0.92 -1.35
CA ASN A 9 6.07 -0.27 -1.03
C ASN A 9 4.90 -1.15 -1.46
N LEU A 10 3.97 -1.37 -0.54
CA LEU A 10 2.73 -2.13 -0.76
C LEU A 10 1.54 -1.21 -0.53
N THR A 11 0.49 -1.37 -1.34
CA THR A 11 -0.73 -0.57 -1.22
C THR A 11 -1.98 -1.43 -1.32
N CYS A 12 -3.02 -1.06 -0.58
CA CYS A 12 -4.36 -1.62 -0.74
C CYS A 12 -5.42 -0.61 -0.29
N ASN A 13 -6.67 -0.84 -0.71
CA ASN A 13 -7.81 -0.09 -0.22
C ASN A 13 -7.94 -0.20 1.32
N GLU A 14 -8.36 0.88 1.97
CA GLU A 14 -8.56 0.95 3.42
C GLU A 14 -9.49 -0.16 3.96
N SER A 15 -10.57 -0.45 3.24
CA SER A 15 -11.58 -1.47 3.53
C SER A 15 -11.12 -2.90 3.26
N ASN A 16 -10.00 -3.11 2.56
CA ASN A 16 -9.52 -4.45 2.22
C ASN A 16 -8.80 -5.11 3.41
N VAL A 17 -9.60 -5.54 4.39
CA VAL A 17 -9.13 -6.17 5.64
C VAL A 17 -8.29 -7.42 5.37
N ALA A 18 -8.61 -8.20 4.33
CA ALA A 18 -7.87 -9.40 3.98
C ALA A 18 -6.43 -9.05 3.56
N SER A 19 -6.27 -8.12 2.61
CA SER A 19 -4.95 -7.68 2.16
C SER A 19 -4.16 -7.03 3.29
N ARG A 20 -4.78 -6.14 4.09
CA ARG A 20 -4.12 -5.50 5.24
C ARG A 20 -3.53 -6.51 6.21
N LYS A 21 -4.31 -7.52 6.60
CA LYS A 21 -3.83 -8.59 7.49
C LYS A 21 -2.66 -9.37 6.91
N ILE A 22 -2.67 -9.66 5.61
CA ILE A 22 -1.56 -10.37 4.96
C ILE A 22 -0.31 -9.48 4.90
N ILE A 23 -0.45 -8.23 4.47
CA ILE A 23 0.65 -7.26 4.37
C ILE A 23 1.31 -7.04 5.75
N GLU A 24 0.51 -6.89 6.81
CA GLU A 24 0.98 -6.74 8.19
C GLU A 24 1.64 -8.03 8.71
N ARG A 25 1.12 -9.21 8.37
CA ARG A 25 1.73 -10.51 8.74
C ARG A 25 3.09 -10.74 8.06
N LEU A 26 3.32 -10.14 6.89
CA LEU A 26 4.63 -10.17 6.23
C LEU A 26 5.67 -9.27 6.92
N GLY A 27 5.28 -8.51 7.95
CA GLY A 27 6.16 -7.59 8.68
C GLY A 27 6.18 -6.17 8.13
N SER A 28 5.31 -5.85 7.16
CA SER A 28 5.23 -4.50 6.61
C SER A 28 4.66 -3.52 7.63
N LYS A 29 5.21 -2.31 7.67
CA LYS A 29 4.76 -1.23 8.55
C LYS A 29 3.79 -0.33 7.80
N LEU A 30 2.62 -0.06 8.40
CA LEU A 30 1.70 0.96 7.88
C LEU A 30 2.34 2.34 8.05
N ILE A 31 2.50 3.07 6.95
CA ILE A 31 3.07 4.41 6.92
C ILE A 31 1.97 5.46 7.00
N GLU A 32 0.96 5.35 6.14
CA GLU A 32 -0.15 6.30 6.09
C GLU A 32 -1.41 5.71 5.43
N ILE A 33 -2.54 6.40 5.61
CA ILE A 33 -3.79 6.15 4.89
C ILE A 33 -4.19 7.46 4.22
N ILE A 34 -4.12 7.50 2.89
CA ILE A 34 -4.20 8.74 2.12
C ILE A 34 -5.11 8.60 0.89
N ASP A 35 -5.69 9.71 0.46
CA ASP A 35 -6.42 9.79 -0.81
C ASP A 35 -5.45 9.60 -1.99
N ALA A 36 -5.88 8.84 -3.00
CA ALA A 36 -5.10 8.72 -4.23
C ALA A 36 -4.97 10.09 -4.92
N PRO A 37 -3.79 10.42 -5.50
CA PRO A 37 -3.60 11.66 -6.25
C PRO A 37 -4.63 11.81 -7.37
N LYS A 38 -5.19 13.00 -7.57
CA LYS A 38 -6.25 13.21 -8.58
C LYS A 38 -5.74 13.14 -10.02
N ASP A 39 -4.44 13.34 -10.20
CA ASP A 39 -3.71 13.24 -11.47
C ASP A 39 -3.23 11.81 -11.77
N TYR A 40 -3.42 10.87 -10.83
CA TYR A 40 -3.21 9.45 -11.09
C TYR A 40 -4.19 8.93 -12.14
N PHE A 41 -3.68 8.20 -13.13
CA PHE A 41 -4.48 7.74 -14.28
C PHE A 41 -5.70 6.88 -13.91
N GLY A 42 -5.63 6.16 -12.78
CA GLY A 42 -6.69 5.29 -12.29
C GLY A 42 -7.63 5.97 -11.29
N TRP A 43 -7.47 7.28 -11.05
CA TRP A 43 -8.30 8.00 -10.11
C TRP A 43 -9.73 8.15 -10.62
N TYR A 44 -10.69 8.04 -9.70
CA TYR A 44 -12.08 8.35 -9.97
C TYR A 44 -12.75 9.00 -8.76
N LYS A 45 -13.85 9.72 -9.01
CA LYS A 45 -14.61 10.39 -7.95
C LYS A 45 -15.20 9.34 -6.98
N GLY A 46 -14.88 9.48 -5.70
CA GLY A 46 -15.30 8.54 -4.66
C GLY A 46 -14.39 7.31 -4.52
N MET A 47 -13.21 7.34 -5.15
CA MET A 47 -12.17 6.34 -4.88
C MET A 47 -11.83 6.32 -3.39
N GLU A 48 -11.71 5.12 -2.86
CA GLU A 48 -11.38 4.90 -1.46
C GLU A 48 -9.92 5.28 -1.17
N LYS A 49 -9.66 5.71 0.07
CA LYS A 49 -8.29 5.91 0.57
C LYS A 49 -7.47 4.63 0.46
N GLN A 50 -6.19 4.83 0.22
CA GLN A 50 -5.21 3.76 0.09
C GLN A 50 -4.35 3.72 1.36
N CYS A 51 -4.15 2.53 1.90
CA CYS A 51 -3.14 2.27 2.92
C CYS A 51 -1.78 2.09 2.23
N ILE A 52 -0.78 2.83 2.68
CA ILE A 52 0.60 2.72 2.21
C ILE A 52 1.43 1.99 3.26
N TYR A 53 2.06 0.90 2.87
CA TYR A 53 2.91 0.07 3.72
C TYR A 53 4.34 0.00 3.16
N GLU A 54 5.32 -0.13 4.05
CA GLU A 54 6.71 -0.40 3.70
C GLU A 54 7.16 -1.74 4.30
N LEU A 55 7.76 -2.59 3.45
CA LEU A 55 8.43 -3.82 3.85
C LEU A 55 9.93 -3.66 3.62
N ILE A 56 10.73 -3.73 4.70
CA ILE A 56 12.19 -3.79 4.61
C ILE A 56 12.60 -5.22 4.25
N VAL A 57 13.51 -5.37 3.28
CA VAL A 57 13.99 -6.67 2.75
C VAL A 57 15.44 -6.92 3.17
#